data_AF-A0A960P110-F1
#
_entry.id   AF-A0A960P110-F1
#
_cell.length_a   1.000
_cell.length_b   1.000
_cell.length_c   1.000
_cell.angle_alpha   90.00
_cell.angle_beta   90.00
_cell.angle_gamma   90.00
#
_symmetry.space_group_name_H-M   'P 1'
#
loop_
_entity.id
_entity.type
_entity.pdbx_description
1 polymer ?
#
loop_
_entity_poly.entity_id
_entity_poly.type
_entity_poly.pdbx_seq_one_letter_code
_entity_poly.pdbx_strand_id
1 'polypeptide(L)'
;MGVGGRVFGFRISSRPGSPGWALGAVALAAALLLVPGLAVAATINVTTTQQQVNTDADCSLQEAIFAANFNLNVAIDPSNPATVINTGCTPGDPGTDTIVLAPGAVYEVSGFVVDPFNTAGLTATPLVMGSIVLEGNGARLER
;
A
#
# COMPACT_ATOMS: atom_id res chain seq x y z
N MET A 1 65.55 42.77 -6.82
CA MET A 1 66.21 41.49 -7.16
C MET A 1 65.12 40.50 -7.56
N GLY A 2 64.96 39.95 -8.77
CA GLY A 2 65.86 39.86 -9.91
C GLY A 2 66.38 38.43 -10.10
N VAL A 3 65.53 37.48 -10.53
CA VAL A 3 65.89 36.19 -11.17
C VAL A 3 64.61 35.72 -11.92
N GLY A 4 64.49 35.52 -13.23
CA GLY A 4 65.46 35.34 -14.31
C GLY A 4 65.62 33.84 -14.63
N GLY A 5 64.85 33.28 -15.56
CA GLY A 5 65.07 31.88 -15.96
C GLY A 5 64.11 31.32 -17.00
N ARG A 6 64.48 31.43 -18.27
CA ARG A 6 63.84 30.81 -19.44
C ARG A 6 64.08 29.30 -19.42
N VAL A 7 63.08 28.48 -19.76
CA VAL A 7 63.31 27.08 -20.18
C VAL A 7 62.45 26.74 -21.40
N PHE A 8 63.17 26.62 -22.53
CA PHE A 8 63.06 25.67 -23.63
C PHE A 8 61.70 25.03 -23.96
N GLY A 9 61.24 25.32 -25.18
CA GLY A 9 60.46 24.36 -25.95
C GLY A 9 61.38 23.26 -26.50
N PHE A 10 60.90 22.02 -26.44
CA PHE A 10 61.33 20.96 -27.37
C PHE A 10 60.16 20.01 -27.63
N ARG A 11 59.91 19.80 -28.92
CA ARG A 11 58.85 18.94 -29.45
C ARG A 11 59.17 17.48 -29.14
N ILE A 12 58.21 16.75 -28.57
CA ILE A 12 58.28 15.29 -28.49
C ILE A 12 57.25 14.69 -29.44
N SER A 13 57.82 14.28 -30.58
CA SER A 13 57.43 13.23 -31.51
C SER A 13 56.24 12.33 -31.14
N SER A 14 55.23 12.39 -32.01
CA SER A 14 54.17 11.40 -32.18
C SER A 14 54.72 10.04 -32.61
N ARG A 15 54.50 9.00 -31.79
CA ARG A 15 54.57 7.60 -32.23
C ARG A 15 53.15 7.07 -32.46
N PRO A 16 52.80 6.64 -33.69
CA PRO A 16 51.55 5.94 -33.96
C PRO A 16 51.71 4.48 -33.53
N GLY A 17 51.02 4.09 -32.47
CA GLY A 17 50.85 2.70 -32.07
C GLY A 17 49.40 2.29 -32.26
N SER A 18 49.06 1.76 -33.42
CA SER A 18 47.84 0.97 -33.65
C SER A 18 48.07 -0.48 -33.21
N PRO A 19 47.06 -1.36 -33.20
CA PRO A 19 45.69 -1.24 -32.67
C PRO A 19 45.40 -2.45 -31.76
N GLY A 20 45.03 -2.23 -30.50
CA GLY A 20 44.76 -3.30 -29.55
C GLY A 20 43.35 -3.20 -29.00
N TRP A 21 42.55 -4.21 -29.24
CA TRP A 21 41.12 -4.28 -28.95
C TRP A 21 40.79 -3.94 -27.50
N ALA A 22 39.93 -2.93 -27.31
CA ALA A 22 39.25 -2.69 -26.04
C ALA A 22 37.79 -2.30 -26.34
N LEU A 23 37.10 -3.17 -27.08
CA LEU A 23 35.64 -3.22 -27.04
C LEU A 23 35.25 -4.22 -25.97
N GLY A 24 34.46 -3.77 -25.01
CA GLY A 24 33.68 -4.64 -24.13
C GLY A 24 34.13 -4.57 -22.67
N ALA A 25 33.42 -3.75 -21.88
CA ALA A 25 32.97 -4.10 -20.53
C ALA A 25 32.34 -2.88 -19.80
N VAL A 26 31.26 -2.29 -20.31
CA VAL A 26 30.36 -1.47 -19.45
C VAL A 26 28.92 -1.62 -19.93
N ALA A 27 28.35 -2.82 -19.83
CA ALA A 27 26.91 -3.04 -20.08
C ALA A 27 26.34 -4.07 -19.09
N LEU A 28 26.69 -3.96 -17.81
CA LEU A 28 26.25 -4.91 -16.78
C LEU A 28 25.77 -4.22 -15.48
N ALA A 29 25.15 -3.05 -15.59
CA ALA A 29 24.62 -2.31 -14.43
C ALA A 29 23.15 -1.88 -14.56
N ALA A 30 22.45 -2.24 -15.64
CA ALA A 30 21.07 -1.79 -15.89
C ALA A 30 19.98 -2.83 -15.57
N ALA A 31 20.33 -4.02 -15.04
CA ALA A 31 19.39 -5.12 -14.88
C ALA A 31 18.71 -5.22 -13.48
N LEU A 32 18.98 -4.29 -12.54
CA LEU A 32 18.44 -4.36 -11.17
C LEU A 32 17.13 -3.59 -10.93
N LEU A 33 16.52 -2.95 -11.93
CA LEU A 33 15.35 -2.06 -11.73
C LEU A 33 13.98 -2.72 -11.99
N LEU A 34 13.91 -4.05 -12.13
CA LEU A 34 12.66 -4.77 -12.45
C LEU A 34 12.37 -5.88 -11.42
N VAL A 35 12.59 -5.64 -10.13
CA VAL A 35 11.96 -6.48 -9.11
C VAL A 35 10.49 -6.05 -9.05
N PRO A 36 9.52 -6.87 -9.49
CA PRO A 36 8.12 -6.58 -9.22
C PRO A 36 7.97 -6.47 -7.71
N GLY A 37 7.46 -5.33 -7.23
CA GLY A 37 7.19 -5.14 -5.82
C GLY A 37 6.27 -6.26 -5.35
N LEU A 38 6.69 -7.01 -4.33
CA LEU A 38 5.82 -7.96 -3.65
C LEU A 38 4.62 -7.14 -3.15
N ALA A 39 3.43 -7.42 -3.67
CA ALA A 39 2.21 -6.86 -3.10
C ALA A 39 2.12 -7.39 -1.66
N VAL A 40 2.29 -6.51 -0.70
CA VAL A 40 2.03 -6.80 0.71
C VAL A 40 0.51 -6.83 0.86
N ALA A 41 0.02 -7.81 1.61
CA ALA A 41 -1.40 -7.97 1.92
C ALA A 41 -1.54 -8.05 3.43
N ALA A 42 -2.47 -7.28 3.99
CA ALA A 42 -2.77 -7.29 5.40
C ALA A 42 -3.73 -8.43 5.75
N THR A 43 -3.62 -8.91 6.98
CA THR A 43 -4.69 -9.71 7.61
C THR A 43 -5.41 -8.84 8.62
N ILE A 44 -6.69 -8.60 8.38
CA ILE A 44 -7.54 -7.72 9.18
C ILE A 44 -8.54 -8.59 9.95
N ASN A 45 -8.29 -8.79 11.25
CA ASN A 45 -9.15 -9.59 12.10
C ASN A 45 -10.33 -8.76 12.62
N VAL A 46 -11.54 -9.21 12.35
CA VAL A 46 -12.76 -8.59 12.90
C VAL A 46 -12.94 -9.05 14.34
N THR A 47 -12.95 -8.12 15.29
CA THR A 47 -12.98 -8.41 16.74
C THR A 47 -14.37 -8.26 17.36
N THR A 48 -15.30 -7.59 16.67
CA THR A 48 -16.68 -7.41 17.14
C THR A 48 -17.69 -7.81 16.08
N THR A 49 -18.81 -8.40 16.52
CA THR A 49 -19.94 -8.75 15.66
C THR A 49 -20.95 -7.62 15.51
N GLN A 50 -20.78 -6.53 16.25
CA GLN A 50 -21.67 -5.38 16.20
C GLN A 50 -21.41 -4.55 14.94
N GLN A 51 -22.49 -4.12 14.30
CA GLN A 51 -22.43 -3.17 13.20
C GLN A 51 -22.18 -1.76 13.77
N GLN A 52 -20.91 -1.35 13.82
CA GLN A 52 -20.53 -0.02 14.30
C GLN A 52 -19.38 0.59 13.50
N VAL A 53 -19.22 1.90 13.65
CA VAL A 53 -18.03 2.65 13.24
C VAL A 53 -17.79 3.67 14.34
N ASN A 54 -16.76 3.48 15.15
CA ASN A 54 -16.48 4.34 16.30
C ASN A 54 -14.98 4.34 16.65
N THR A 55 -14.62 4.80 17.85
CA THR A 55 -13.23 4.86 18.33
C THR A 55 -12.98 3.96 19.56
N ASP A 56 -13.73 2.85 19.69
CA ASP A 56 -13.68 1.95 20.86
C ASP A 56 -12.52 0.92 20.82
N ALA A 57 -11.66 1.01 19.80
CA ALA A 57 -10.56 0.09 19.53
C ALA A 57 -10.98 -1.35 19.17
N ASP A 58 -12.27 -1.60 18.94
CA ASP A 58 -12.72 -2.79 18.23
C ASP A 58 -12.61 -2.58 16.71
N CYS A 59 -12.64 -3.71 15.99
CA CYS A 59 -12.69 -3.76 14.54
C CYS A 59 -13.95 -4.52 14.13
N SER A 60 -14.99 -3.79 13.72
CA SER A 60 -16.18 -4.36 13.09
C SER A 60 -15.93 -4.73 11.63
N LEU A 61 -16.87 -5.46 11.03
CA LEU A 61 -16.81 -5.78 9.59
C LEU A 61 -16.79 -4.52 8.71
N GLN A 62 -17.52 -3.47 9.09
CA GLN A 62 -17.56 -2.22 8.32
C GLN A 62 -16.22 -1.48 8.39
N GLU A 63 -15.65 -1.40 9.59
CA GLU A 63 -14.35 -0.75 9.82
C GLU A 63 -13.23 -1.53 9.11
N ALA A 64 -13.30 -2.86 9.07
CA ALA A 64 -12.34 -3.68 8.34
C ALA A 64 -12.38 -3.42 6.83
N ILE A 65 -13.57 -3.26 6.25
CA ILE A 65 -13.71 -2.93 4.82
C ILE A 65 -13.15 -1.52 4.54
N PHE A 66 -13.43 -0.54 5.38
CA PHE A 66 -12.82 0.78 5.23
C PHE A 66 -11.29 0.73 5.36
N ALA A 67 -10.78 -0.07 6.29
CA ALA A 67 -9.34 -0.21 6.48
C ALA A 67 -8.64 -0.79 5.24
N ALA A 68 -9.24 -1.81 4.62
CA ALA A 68 -8.78 -2.37 3.36
C ALA A 68 -8.90 -1.38 2.18
N ASN A 69 -9.97 -0.58 2.13
CA ASN A 69 -10.13 0.42 1.07
C ASN A 69 -9.13 1.57 1.16
N PHE A 70 -8.82 2.03 2.38
CA PHE A 70 -7.98 3.20 2.60
C PHE A 70 -6.51 2.88 2.88
N ASN A 71 -6.17 1.59 3.08
CA ASN A 71 -4.84 1.15 3.51
C ASN A 71 -4.38 1.81 4.83
N LEU A 72 -5.34 2.06 5.73
CA LEU A 72 -5.19 2.81 6.97
C LEU A 72 -6.15 2.25 8.02
N ASN A 73 -5.89 2.42 9.31
CA ASN A 73 -6.81 2.02 10.39
C ASN A 73 -7.93 3.04 10.62
N VAL A 74 -8.59 3.47 9.55
CA VAL A 74 -9.61 4.53 9.60
C VAL A 74 -10.91 4.11 8.91
N ALA A 75 -12.01 4.69 9.35
CA ALA A 75 -13.33 4.57 8.74
C ALA A 75 -13.98 5.95 8.60
N ILE A 76 -14.95 6.07 7.68
CA ILE A 76 -15.73 7.30 7.52
C ILE A 76 -16.56 7.52 8.79
N ASP A 77 -16.54 8.73 9.34
CA ASP A 77 -17.39 9.08 10.49
C ASP A 77 -18.86 9.11 10.06
N PRO A 78 -19.74 8.23 10.60
CA PRO A 78 -21.14 8.21 10.25
C PRO A 78 -21.89 9.48 10.66
N SER A 79 -21.37 10.24 11.63
CA SER A 79 -21.92 11.52 12.09
C SER A 79 -21.49 12.69 11.20
N ASN A 80 -20.35 12.56 10.51
CA ASN A 80 -19.82 13.57 9.61
C ASN A 80 -19.03 12.90 8.46
N PRO A 81 -19.70 12.61 7.32
CA PRO A 81 -19.09 11.84 6.23
C PRO A 81 -17.92 12.53 5.50
N ALA A 82 -17.63 13.79 5.84
CA ALA A 82 -16.46 14.52 5.34
C ALA A 82 -15.20 14.23 6.16
N THR A 83 -15.31 13.50 7.26
CA THR A 83 -14.20 13.18 8.17
C THR A 83 -14.02 11.67 8.35
N VAL A 84 -12.84 11.29 8.80
CA VAL A 84 -12.51 9.90 9.16
C VAL A 84 -12.19 9.81 10.65
N ILE A 85 -12.42 8.66 11.23
CA ILE A 85 -12.05 8.31 12.61
C ILE A 85 -11.10 7.12 12.62
N ASN A 86 -10.22 7.08 13.63
CA ASN A 86 -9.36 5.93 13.87
C ASN A 86 -10.17 4.79 14.49
N THR A 87 -9.97 3.58 13.97
CA THR A 87 -10.63 2.36 14.43
C THR A 87 -9.63 1.42 15.10
N GLY A 88 -10.12 0.31 15.65
CA GLY A 88 -9.27 -0.77 16.18
C GLY A 88 -8.69 -1.72 15.12
N CYS A 89 -9.00 -1.52 13.84
CA CYS A 89 -8.57 -2.43 12.78
C CYS A 89 -7.07 -2.32 12.49
N THR A 90 -6.47 -3.45 12.09
CA THR A 90 -5.18 -3.44 11.40
C THR A 90 -5.30 -2.58 10.13
N PRO A 91 -4.36 -1.66 9.85
CA PRO A 91 -4.32 -0.96 8.57
C PRO A 91 -4.29 -1.96 7.40
N GLY A 92 -5.03 -1.66 6.33
CA GLY A 92 -4.92 -2.41 5.08
C GLY A 92 -3.60 -2.15 4.35
N ASP A 93 -3.35 -2.93 3.31
CA ASP A 93 -2.18 -2.81 2.45
C ASP A 93 -2.62 -2.67 0.96
N PRO A 94 -1.77 -2.08 0.08
CA PRO A 94 -2.11 -1.88 -1.33
C PRO A 94 -2.30 -3.19 -2.13
N GLY A 95 -2.13 -4.36 -1.52
CA GLY A 95 -2.37 -5.66 -2.11
C GLY A 95 -3.82 -6.15 -1.96
N THR A 96 -4.00 -7.48 -1.89
CA THR A 96 -5.31 -8.11 -1.66
C THR A 96 -5.40 -8.50 -0.19
N ASP A 97 -6.00 -7.63 0.60
CA ASP A 97 -6.16 -7.86 2.04
C ASP A 97 -7.12 -9.01 2.34
N THR A 98 -6.85 -9.69 3.45
CA THR A 98 -7.71 -10.77 3.96
C THR A 98 -8.42 -10.28 5.22
N ILE A 99 -9.74 -10.15 5.14
CA ILE A 99 -10.61 -9.86 6.28
C ILE A 99 -11.06 -11.19 6.89
N VAL A 100 -10.72 -11.42 8.16
CA VAL A 100 -10.98 -12.67 8.86
C VAL A 100 -12.15 -12.49 9.83
N LEU A 101 -13.23 -13.23 9.60
CA LEU A 101 -14.39 -13.27 10.49
C LEU A 101 -14.18 -14.25 11.64
N ALA A 102 -14.80 -13.97 12.78
CA ALA A 102 -14.80 -14.85 13.93
C ALA A 102 -15.51 -16.18 13.60
N PRO A 103 -14.94 -17.35 13.93
CA PRO A 103 -15.50 -18.64 13.55
C PRO A 103 -16.94 -18.85 14.07
N GLY A 104 -17.85 -19.19 13.15
CA GLY A 104 -19.25 -19.47 13.44
C GLY A 104 -20.06 -18.29 14.00
N ALA A 105 -19.51 -17.07 13.98
CA ALA A 105 -20.17 -15.89 14.56
C ALA A 105 -21.35 -15.41 13.70
N VAL A 106 -22.26 -14.68 14.33
CA VAL A 106 -23.34 -13.97 13.66
C VAL A 106 -23.03 -12.49 13.69
N TYR A 107 -22.86 -11.90 12.51
CA TYR A 107 -22.70 -10.46 12.32
C TYR A 107 -24.06 -9.86 12.03
N GLU A 108 -24.50 -8.97 12.91
CA GLU A 108 -25.73 -8.22 12.69
C GLU A 108 -25.48 -7.17 11.60
N VAL A 109 -26.35 -7.11 10.60
CA VAL A 109 -26.40 -6.09 9.54
C VAL A 109 -27.78 -5.46 9.54
N SER A 110 -28.12 -4.83 10.67
CA SER A 110 -29.44 -4.26 10.96
C SER A 110 -29.61 -2.81 10.47
N GLY A 111 -28.51 -2.12 10.19
CA GLY A 111 -28.47 -0.71 9.77
C GLY A 111 -27.87 -0.48 8.38
N PHE A 112 -28.01 0.76 7.90
CA PHE A 112 -27.29 1.23 6.72
C PHE A 112 -25.93 1.79 7.11
N VAL A 113 -24.98 1.67 6.19
CA VAL A 113 -23.66 2.30 6.29
C VAL A 113 -23.70 3.64 5.59
N VAL A 114 -23.09 4.65 6.22
CA VAL A 114 -22.83 5.92 5.56
C VAL A 114 -21.51 5.80 4.80
N ASP A 115 -21.61 5.67 3.49
CA ASP A 115 -20.46 5.60 2.59
C ASP A 115 -20.61 6.63 1.45
N PRO A 116 -19.85 7.73 1.47
CA PRO A 116 -19.93 8.79 0.46
C PRO A 116 -19.45 8.33 -0.92
N PHE A 117 -18.74 7.21 -1.02
CA PHE A 117 -18.27 6.64 -2.29
C PHE A 117 -19.31 5.72 -2.94
N ASN A 118 -20.31 5.28 -2.19
CA ASN A 118 -21.35 4.41 -2.71
C ASN A 118 -22.45 5.21 -3.44
N THR A 119 -22.32 5.30 -4.76
CA THR A 119 -23.32 5.96 -5.63
C THR A 119 -24.60 5.16 -5.83
N ALA A 120 -24.61 3.85 -5.49
CA ALA A 120 -25.80 3.02 -5.54
C ALA A 120 -26.78 3.26 -4.37
N GLY A 121 -26.35 4.05 -3.37
CA GLY A 121 -27.14 4.41 -2.20
C GLY A 121 -26.75 3.63 -0.95
N LEU A 122 -27.63 3.66 0.05
CA LEU A 122 -27.38 3.06 1.36
C LEU A 122 -27.37 1.53 1.30
N THR A 123 -26.27 0.92 1.71
CA THR A 123 -26.05 -0.53 1.78
C THR A 123 -25.75 -0.97 3.21
N ALA A 124 -25.82 -2.28 3.48
CA ALA A 124 -25.50 -2.84 4.81
C ALA A 124 -23.99 -2.95 5.07
N THR A 125 -23.16 -2.79 4.04
CA THR A 125 -21.69 -2.73 4.12
C THR A 125 -21.15 -1.56 3.29
N PRO A 126 -19.96 -1.02 3.60
CA PRO A 126 -19.29 -0.08 2.71
C PRO A 126 -19.05 -0.70 1.32
N LEU A 127 -18.89 0.15 0.31
CA LEU A 127 -18.44 -0.25 -1.02
C LEU A 127 -17.01 -0.82 -0.92
N VAL A 128 -16.80 -2.00 -1.49
CA VAL A 128 -15.45 -2.56 -1.64
C VAL A 128 -14.81 -1.96 -2.89
N MET A 129 -13.75 -1.16 -2.72
CA MET A 129 -13.11 -0.41 -3.82
C MET A 129 -12.04 -1.22 -4.57
N GLY A 130 -11.50 -2.26 -3.94
CA GLY A 130 -10.43 -3.11 -4.49
C GLY A 130 -10.70 -4.60 -4.32
N SER A 131 -9.67 -5.43 -4.52
CA SER A 131 -9.75 -6.86 -4.26
C SER A 131 -9.54 -7.13 -2.78
N ILE A 132 -10.47 -7.85 -2.15
CA ILE A 132 -10.32 -8.39 -0.78
C ILE A 132 -10.65 -9.87 -0.78
N VAL A 133 -10.06 -10.61 0.16
CA VAL A 133 -10.51 -11.95 0.55
C VAL A 133 -11.31 -11.82 1.84
N LEU A 134 -12.49 -12.42 1.87
CA LEU A 134 -13.28 -12.54 3.10
C LEU A 134 -13.22 -13.99 3.60
N GLU A 135 -12.45 -14.24 4.65
CA GLU A 135 -12.39 -15.53 5.33
C GLU A 135 -13.58 -15.67 6.27
N GLY A 136 -14.65 -16.26 5.76
CA GLY A 136 -15.92 -16.34 6.47
C GLY A 136 -15.91 -17.22 7.72
N ASN A 137 -15.04 -18.24 7.82
CA ASN A 137 -14.96 -19.15 8.98
C ASN A 137 -16.31 -19.70 9.49
N GLY A 138 -17.27 -19.91 8.58
CA GLY A 138 -18.63 -20.36 8.94
C GLY A 138 -19.52 -19.30 9.60
N ALA A 139 -19.07 -18.04 9.63
CA ALA A 139 -19.86 -16.92 10.09
C ALA A 139 -21.07 -16.63 9.18
N ARG A 140 -22.05 -15.93 9.73
CA ARG A 140 -23.29 -15.56 9.05
C ARG A 140 -23.52 -14.06 9.18
N LEU A 141 -24.09 -13.48 8.13
CA LEU A 141 -24.56 -12.10 8.13
C LEU A 141 -26.08 -12.14 8.23
N GLU A 142 -26.63 -11.53 9.28
CA GLU A 142 -28.07 -11.59 9.60
C GLU A 142 -28.64 -10.21 9.87
N ARG A 143 -29.93 -10.06 9.58
CA ARG A 143 -30.71 -8.87 9.85
C ARG A 143 -31.66 -9.11 11.01
#